data_AF-A0A0M2LES0-F1
#
_entry.id   AF-A0A0M2LES0-F1
#
_cell.length_a   1.000
_cell.length_b   1.000
_cell.length_c   1.000
_cell.angle_alpha   90.00
_cell.angle_beta   90.00
_cell.angle_gamma   90.00
#
_symmetry.space_group_name_H-M   'P 1'
#
loop_
_entity.id
_entity.type
_entity.pdbx_description
1 polymer ?
#
loop_
_entity_poly.entity_id
_entity_poly.type
_entity_poly.pdbx_seq_one_letter_code
_entity_poly.pdbx_strand_id
1 'polypeptide(L)'
;MDLARRRAGRGRQQGARRPLGRGRQVVADPATRSSRRMTDPPVRHPARPRSSSCASLRVAGSPPPTASDQTDPMKRLLPALGLAPFGAYILLFLAVPTLLAVASGFSTAQGFSLAGLSVLVHPDTLQAFGASVWVSALTAVVGAAVGAVLCWALAALPEGGAIRRVIDSASSVLAQFGGVMLAFAFIATIGIQGVITVLLKDHLGVNIFEEGVWLYELPGLILPYLYFQVPLMVITFLPAVAALRPGWAEAVATLGGSSWSYWTRVGLPVLAPAFLGSLLLLFANAFSSYATAAALISQGSQIVPLQIRAALIGETGGTTASTAGVLALGMIIVMTAVMLAYGRLMARAARWQR
;
A
#
# COMPACT_ATOMS: atom_id res chain seq x y z
N MET A 1 -31.97 52.00 -18.07
CA MET A 1 -31.32 53.01 -18.93
C MET A 1 -29.85 52.61 -19.01
N ASP A 2 -29.47 51.65 -19.83
CA ASP A 2 -29.58 51.57 -21.30
C ASP A 2 -28.56 52.47 -22.01
N LEU A 3 -27.95 51.90 -23.06
CA LEU A 3 -27.05 52.49 -24.07
C LEU A 3 -25.58 52.71 -23.63
N ALA A 4 -24.55 52.34 -24.38
CA ALA A 4 -24.42 51.80 -25.74
C ALA A 4 -22.97 51.25 -25.88
N ARG A 5 -22.75 50.01 -26.33
CA ARG A 5 -22.72 49.58 -27.75
C ARG A 5 -21.68 50.32 -28.62
N ARG A 6 -20.61 49.61 -29.02
CA ARG A 6 -20.28 49.23 -30.43
C ARG A 6 -18.77 49.08 -30.67
N ARG A 7 -18.37 47.88 -31.05
CA ARG A 7 -17.70 47.49 -32.34
C ARG A 7 -17.26 46.02 -32.17
N ALA A 8 -17.89 45.00 -32.73
CA ALA A 8 -18.37 44.71 -34.10
C ALA A 8 -17.26 44.28 -35.09
N GLY A 9 -17.30 42.98 -35.42
CA GLY A 9 -16.97 42.42 -36.73
C GLY A 9 -15.72 41.54 -36.76
N ARG A 10 -15.64 40.43 -37.51
CA ARG A 10 -16.58 39.64 -38.34
C ARG A 10 -15.71 38.58 -39.05
N GLY A 11 -16.23 37.38 -39.30
CA GLY A 11 -15.68 36.44 -40.29
C GLY A 11 -15.83 34.97 -39.87
N ARG A 12 -17.01 34.35 -40.07
CA ARG A 12 -17.37 33.47 -41.21
C ARG A 12 -16.43 32.26 -41.35
N GLN A 13 -16.91 31.07 -40.97
CA GLN A 13 -17.54 30.08 -41.86
C GLN A 13 -16.60 29.55 -42.95
N GLN A 14 -16.24 28.27 -42.83
CA GLN A 14 -16.17 27.35 -43.98
C GLN A 14 -16.36 25.92 -43.47
N GLY A 15 -17.47 25.32 -43.88
CA GLY A 15 -17.62 23.87 -43.91
C GLY A 15 -17.14 23.35 -45.27
N ALA A 16 -16.65 22.11 -45.30
CA ALA A 16 -16.66 21.30 -46.50
C ALA A 16 -16.56 19.82 -46.12
N ARG A 17 -17.71 19.13 -46.20
CA ARG A 17 -17.79 17.69 -46.48
C ARG A 17 -17.17 17.44 -47.86
N ARG A 18 -16.49 16.29 -48.06
CA ARG A 18 -16.70 15.34 -49.18
C ARG A 18 -15.69 14.15 -49.14
N PRO A 19 -15.95 13.05 -49.86
CA PRO A 19 -15.77 11.68 -49.37
C PRO A 19 -14.86 10.78 -50.23
N LEU A 20 -14.76 9.51 -49.83
CA LEU A 20 -14.65 8.28 -50.64
C LEU A 20 -13.64 8.22 -51.80
N GLY A 21 -12.62 7.37 -51.63
CA GLY A 21 -11.96 6.61 -52.69
C GLY A 21 -11.46 5.28 -52.10
N ARG A 22 -12.10 4.15 -52.41
CA ARG A 22 -11.61 3.11 -53.37
C ARG A 22 -10.15 2.74 -53.10
N GLY A 23 -9.76 1.50 -52.79
CA GLY A 23 -10.44 0.22 -52.85
C GLY A 23 -9.37 -0.84 -53.10
N ARG A 24 -9.44 -1.98 -52.41
CA ARG A 24 -8.93 -3.26 -52.94
C ARG A 24 -9.50 -4.41 -52.12
N GLN A 25 -10.56 -5.01 -52.68
CA GLN A 25 -11.00 -6.37 -52.39
C GLN A 25 -10.00 -7.35 -53.03
N VAL A 26 -9.63 -8.39 -52.29
CA VAL A 26 -9.38 -9.75 -52.80
C VAL A 26 -9.94 -10.66 -51.69
N VAL A 27 -11.23 -11.00 -51.74
CA VAL A 27 -11.77 -12.26 -52.29
C VAL A 27 -11.22 -13.48 -51.56
N ALA A 28 -12.07 -14.01 -50.68
CA ALA A 28 -12.02 -15.37 -50.20
C ALA A 28 -12.62 -16.31 -51.26
N ASP A 29 -12.13 -17.55 -51.32
CA ASP A 29 -12.87 -18.66 -51.92
C ASP A 29 -12.71 -19.93 -51.04
N PRO A 30 -13.79 -20.68 -50.74
CA PRO A 30 -13.76 -21.84 -49.88
C PRO A 30 -13.81 -23.17 -50.66
N ALA A 31 -13.76 -24.26 -49.89
CA ALA A 31 -14.11 -25.63 -50.25
C ALA A 31 -13.03 -26.47 -50.97
N THR A 32 -12.59 -27.52 -50.29
CA THR A 32 -12.81 -28.88 -50.79
C THR A 32 -12.85 -29.86 -49.63
N ARG A 33 -13.89 -30.68 -49.68
CA ARG A 33 -14.32 -31.70 -48.74
C ARG A 33 -13.90 -33.04 -49.34
N SER A 34 -13.15 -33.88 -48.65
CA SER A 34 -13.31 -35.33 -48.84
C SER A 34 -12.81 -36.13 -47.64
N SER A 35 -13.73 -36.93 -47.13
CA SER A 35 -13.59 -38.04 -46.20
C SER A 35 -13.12 -39.30 -46.93
N ARG A 36 -12.25 -40.12 -46.30
CA ARG A 36 -12.14 -41.59 -46.46
C ARG A 36 -11.18 -42.11 -45.39
N ARG A 37 -11.68 -42.67 -44.29
CA ARG A 37 -11.80 -44.13 -43.98
C ARG A 37 -10.51 -44.96 -44.20
N MET A 38 -9.91 -45.32 -43.05
CA MET A 38 -9.82 -46.70 -42.52
C MET A 38 -9.14 -47.77 -43.39
N THR A 39 -7.92 -48.17 -43.00
CA THR A 39 -7.40 -49.56 -43.00
C THR A 39 -6.06 -49.64 -42.25
N ASP A 40 -6.01 -50.46 -41.20
CA ASP A 40 -4.82 -51.15 -40.65
C ASP A 40 -4.84 -52.62 -41.18
N PRO A 41 -3.84 -53.52 -41.00
CA PRO A 41 -2.40 -53.42 -40.66
C PRO A 41 -1.55 -54.28 -41.69
N PRO A 42 -0.33 -54.88 -41.47
CA PRO A 42 0.07 -55.78 -40.37
C PRO A 42 1.53 -55.70 -39.82
N VAL A 43 1.65 -56.22 -38.60
CA VAL A 43 2.77 -56.82 -37.84
C VAL A 43 4.06 -57.19 -38.60
N ARG A 44 5.23 -56.79 -38.07
CA ARG A 44 6.51 -57.56 -38.11
C ARG A 44 7.39 -57.27 -36.87
N HIS A 45 7.63 -58.31 -36.06
CA HIS A 45 8.83 -58.43 -35.22
C HIS A 45 10.04 -58.80 -36.10
N PRO A 46 11.27 -58.43 -35.71
CA PRO A 46 12.16 -59.49 -35.23
C PRO A 46 13.18 -59.12 -34.13
N ALA A 47 13.52 -60.17 -33.37
CA ALA A 47 14.85 -60.57 -32.90
C ALA A 47 15.71 -59.64 -31.99
N ARG A 48 15.91 -60.12 -30.75
CA ARG A 48 17.10 -59.87 -29.93
C ARG A 48 18.35 -60.47 -30.60
N PRO A 49 19.55 -59.95 -30.28
CA PRO A 49 20.53 -60.84 -29.65
C PRO A 49 21.28 -60.24 -28.44
N ARG A 50 21.38 -61.09 -27.42
CA ARG A 50 22.53 -61.43 -26.55
C ARG A 50 23.61 -60.37 -26.20
N SER A 51 23.70 -60.15 -24.88
CA SER A 51 24.90 -60.13 -24.02
C SER A 51 26.15 -59.38 -24.51
N SER A 52 26.52 -58.32 -23.79
CA SER A 52 27.90 -58.12 -23.33
C SER A 52 28.02 -56.91 -22.41
N SER A 53 28.90 -57.09 -21.43
CA SER A 53 29.64 -56.04 -20.73
C SER A 53 28.94 -55.30 -19.58
N CYS A 54 29.23 -55.84 -18.39
CA CYS A 54 29.32 -55.13 -17.14
C CYS A 54 30.33 -53.96 -17.30
N ALA A 55 29.85 -52.80 -17.74
CA ALA A 55 30.63 -51.57 -17.77
C ALA A 55 30.34 -50.81 -16.47
N SER A 56 31.26 -50.95 -15.52
CA SER A 56 31.41 -50.07 -14.36
C SER A 56 31.51 -48.62 -14.83
N LEU A 57 30.39 -47.89 -14.83
CA LEU A 57 30.38 -46.44 -14.92
C LEU A 57 30.94 -45.92 -13.59
N ARG A 58 32.26 -45.68 -13.61
CA ARG A 58 32.94 -44.82 -12.66
C ARG A 58 32.10 -43.55 -12.53
N VAL A 59 31.56 -43.34 -11.33
CA VAL A 59 31.14 -42.03 -10.87
C VAL A 59 32.34 -41.12 -11.10
N ALA A 60 32.25 -40.24 -12.10
CA ALA A 60 33.18 -39.14 -12.24
C ALA A 60 33.09 -38.37 -10.93
N GLY A 61 34.16 -38.42 -10.14
CA GLY A 61 34.27 -37.66 -8.91
C GLY A 61 33.91 -36.21 -9.24
N SER A 62 32.93 -35.67 -8.51
CA SER A 62 32.71 -34.23 -8.46
C SER A 62 34.05 -33.54 -8.25
N PRO A 63 34.39 -32.49 -9.02
CA PRO A 63 35.62 -31.76 -8.78
C PRO A 63 35.64 -31.34 -7.31
N PRO A 64 36.81 -31.41 -6.63
CA PRO A 64 36.90 -30.98 -5.25
C PRO A 64 36.37 -29.55 -5.14
N PRO A 65 35.66 -29.19 -4.04
CA PRO A 65 35.23 -27.82 -3.85
C PRO A 65 36.47 -26.94 -3.94
N THR A 66 36.54 -26.11 -4.98
CA THR A 66 37.60 -25.12 -5.13
C THR A 66 37.49 -24.18 -3.95
N ALA A 67 38.31 -24.44 -2.94
CA ALA A 67 38.54 -23.57 -1.82
C ALA A 67 39.14 -22.28 -2.34
N SER A 68 38.32 -21.22 -2.32
CA SER A 68 38.64 -19.78 -2.24
C SER A 68 37.72 -18.97 -3.13
N ASP A 69 36.44 -18.85 -2.75
CA ASP A 69 35.71 -17.60 -3.01
C ASP A 69 36.27 -16.53 -2.07
N GLN A 70 37.54 -16.18 -2.28
CA GLN A 70 38.13 -14.98 -1.72
C GLN A 70 37.50 -13.83 -2.49
N THR A 71 36.36 -13.34 -1.98
CA THR A 71 35.66 -12.20 -2.57
C THR A 71 36.61 -11.00 -2.56
N ASP A 72 37.18 -10.66 -3.72
CA ASP A 72 38.02 -9.48 -3.94
C ASP A 72 37.38 -8.25 -3.27
N PRO A 73 38.08 -7.53 -2.37
CA PRO A 73 37.55 -6.32 -1.75
C PRO A 73 37.19 -5.25 -2.80
N MET A 74 37.89 -5.25 -3.94
CA MET A 74 37.65 -4.34 -5.06
C MET A 74 36.32 -4.60 -5.78
N LYS A 75 35.83 -5.85 -5.80
CA LYS A 75 34.50 -6.21 -6.32
C LYS A 75 33.35 -5.81 -5.39
N ARG A 76 33.64 -5.54 -4.10
CA ARG A 76 32.68 -4.94 -3.15
C ARG A 76 32.67 -3.41 -3.19
N LEU A 77 33.79 -2.79 -3.58
CA LEU A 77 33.95 -1.34 -3.69
C LEU A 77 33.20 -0.73 -4.88
N LEU A 78 33.13 -1.41 -6.04
CA LEU A 78 32.38 -0.91 -7.21
C LEU A 78 30.86 -0.75 -6.94
N PRO A 79 30.16 -1.74 -6.35
CA PRO A 79 28.76 -1.59 -5.94
C PRO A 79 28.58 -0.52 -4.84
N ALA A 80 29.55 -0.41 -3.91
CA ALA A 80 29.52 0.57 -2.84
C ALA A 80 29.69 2.01 -3.34
N LEU A 81 30.53 2.24 -4.36
CA LEU A 81 30.73 3.56 -4.98
C LEU A 81 29.50 4.00 -5.78
N GLY A 82 28.77 3.06 -6.39
CA GLY A 82 27.48 3.32 -7.04
C GLY A 82 26.33 3.61 -6.06
N LEU A 83 26.35 2.98 -4.87
CA LEU A 83 25.35 3.20 -3.82
C LEU A 83 25.68 4.41 -2.93
N ALA A 84 26.94 4.85 -2.89
CA ALA A 84 27.41 5.98 -2.08
C ALA A 84 26.63 7.28 -2.31
N PRO A 85 26.40 7.78 -3.55
CA PRO A 85 25.64 9.01 -3.74
C PRO A 85 24.19 8.89 -3.28
N PHE A 86 23.56 7.71 -3.49
CA PHE A 86 22.20 7.45 -3.03
C PHE A 86 22.12 7.36 -1.49
N GLY A 87 23.06 6.65 -0.87
CA GLY A 87 23.16 6.55 0.59
C GLY A 87 23.44 7.90 1.24
N ALA A 88 24.35 8.69 0.68
CA ALA A 88 24.65 10.04 1.15
C ALA A 88 23.43 10.96 1.05
N TYR A 89 22.69 10.89 -0.06
CA TYR A 89 21.45 11.66 -0.23
C TYR A 89 20.42 11.30 0.84
N ILE A 90 20.15 10.01 1.06
CA ILE A 90 19.21 9.55 2.09
C ILE A 90 19.67 10.00 3.48
N LEU A 91 20.95 9.83 3.81
CA LEU A 91 21.48 10.17 5.12
C LEU A 91 21.43 11.69 5.35
N LEU A 92 21.78 12.49 4.34
CA LEU A 92 21.75 13.95 4.44
C LEU A 92 20.32 14.49 4.52
N PHE A 93 19.40 14.04 3.66
CA PHE A 93 18.03 14.58 3.64
C PHE A 93 17.10 13.98 4.69
N LEU A 94 17.39 12.78 5.22
CA LEU A 94 16.58 12.16 6.26
C LEU A 94 17.20 12.36 7.65
N ALA A 95 18.49 12.08 7.82
CA ALA A 95 19.10 12.11 9.14
C ALA A 95 19.31 13.54 9.65
N VAL A 96 19.71 14.49 8.78
CA VAL A 96 19.97 15.87 9.22
C VAL A 96 18.69 16.54 9.77
N PRO A 97 17.55 16.57 9.06
CA PRO A 97 16.33 17.20 9.61
C PRO A 97 15.81 16.48 10.86
N THR A 98 15.93 15.15 10.90
CA THR A 98 15.51 14.36 12.06
C THR A 98 16.37 14.68 13.29
N LEU A 99 17.70 14.75 13.13
CA LEU A 99 18.62 15.11 14.20
C LEU A 99 18.40 16.56 14.66
N LEU A 100 18.18 17.49 13.74
CA LEU A 100 17.88 18.88 14.07
C LEU A 100 16.56 19.02 14.83
N ALA A 101 15.51 18.32 14.42
CA ALA A 101 14.22 18.33 15.11
C ALA A 101 14.31 17.75 16.52
N VAL A 102 15.09 16.67 16.71
CA VAL A 102 15.33 16.09 18.02
C VAL A 102 16.19 17.02 18.89
N ALA A 103 17.26 17.58 18.33
CA ALA A 103 18.16 18.49 19.03
C ALA A 103 17.46 19.81 19.44
N SER A 104 16.54 20.32 18.62
CA SER A 104 15.75 21.50 18.97
C SER A 104 14.89 21.26 20.21
N GLY A 105 14.44 20.01 20.44
CA GLY A 105 13.69 19.60 21.63
C GLY A 105 14.42 19.82 22.94
N PHE A 106 15.75 19.78 22.92
CA PHE A 106 16.60 20.01 24.10
C PHE A 106 17.23 21.40 24.14
N SER A 107 16.98 22.24 23.13
CA SER A 107 17.62 23.55 22.99
C SER A 107 16.68 24.67 23.47
N THR A 108 17.13 25.47 24.44
CA THR A 108 16.43 26.67 24.93
C THR A 108 17.28 27.92 24.66
N ALA A 109 16.69 29.12 24.73
CA ALA A 109 17.38 30.40 24.55
C ALA A 109 18.62 30.58 25.47
N GLN A 110 18.68 29.86 26.60
CA GLN A 110 19.78 29.90 27.56
C GLN A 110 20.73 28.68 27.51
N GLY A 111 20.54 27.73 26.57
CA GLY A 111 21.38 26.53 26.42
C GLY A 111 20.60 25.21 26.40
N PHE A 112 21.30 24.09 26.68
CA PHE A 112 20.70 22.75 26.73
C PHE A 112 19.85 22.58 27.98
N SER A 113 18.59 22.16 27.84
CA SER A 113 17.66 21.95 28.95
C SER A 113 16.78 20.72 28.75
N LEU A 114 16.58 19.97 29.82
CA LEU A 114 15.63 18.84 29.90
C LEU A 114 14.23 19.27 30.35
N ALA A 115 14.01 20.55 30.68
CA ALA A 115 12.73 21.04 31.17
C ALA A 115 11.60 20.83 30.14
N GLY A 116 11.91 20.85 28.84
CA GLY A 116 10.96 20.58 27.76
C GLY A 116 10.36 19.17 27.82
N LEU A 117 11.00 18.20 28.47
CA LEU A 117 10.49 16.84 28.58
C LEU A 117 9.18 16.75 29.38
N SER A 118 8.91 17.73 30.25
CA SER A 118 7.64 17.85 30.96
C SER A 118 6.43 17.98 30.02
N VAL A 119 6.64 18.48 28.80
CA VAL A 119 5.59 18.58 27.76
C VAL A 119 5.05 17.21 27.38
N LEU A 120 5.85 16.14 27.36
CA LEU A 120 5.34 14.80 27.04
C LEU A 120 4.33 14.30 28.08
N VAL A 121 4.43 14.77 29.32
CA VAL A 121 3.60 14.32 30.45
C VAL A 121 2.38 15.24 30.62
N HIS A 122 2.29 16.33 29.85
CA HIS A 122 1.11 17.17 29.89
C HIS A 122 -0.14 16.44 29.38
N PRO A 123 -1.30 16.66 30.01
CA PRO A 123 -2.53 15.94 29.70
C PRO A 123 -2.96 16.09 28.24
N ASP A 124 -2.79 17.28 27.66
CA ASP A 124 -3.16 17.56 26.26
C ASP A 124 -2.27 16.75 25.28
N THR A 125 -0.98 16.64 25.58
CA THR A 125 -0.06 15.82 24.78
C THR A 125 -0.41 14.34 24.90
N LEU A 126 -0.61 13.83 26.11
CA LEU A 126 -1.00 12.42 26.32
C LEU A 126 -2.34 12.10 25.64
N GLN A 127 -3.31 13.00 25.71
CA GLN A 127 -4.59 12.85 25.02
C GLN A 127 -4.40 12.80 23.51
N ALA A 128 -3.50 13.60 22.93
CA ALA A 128 -3.25 13.58 21.50
C ALA A 128 -2.50 12.33 21.01
N PHE A 129 -1.54 11.85 21.80
CA PHE A 129 -0.91 10.55 21.56
C PHE A 129 -1.95 9.43 21.64
N GLY A 130 -2.80 9.44 22.67
CA GLY A 130 -3.90 8.50 22.81
C GLY A 130 -4.87 8.54 21.62
N ALA A 131 -5.31 9.72 21.20
CA ALA A 131 -6.21 9.91 20.06
C ALA A 131 -5.57 9.45 18.74
N SER A 132 -4.28 9.73 18.55
CA SER A 132 -3.54 9.33 17.35
C SER A 132 -3.36 7.82 17.29
N VAL A 133 -2.99 7.19 18.41
CA VAL A 133 -2.89 5.73 18.52
C VAL A 133 -4.26 5.10 18.31
N TRP A 134 -5.31 5.64 18.92
CA TRP A 134 -6.68 5.14 18.79
C TRP A 134 -7.16 5.17 17.35
N VAL A 135 -7.09 6.34 16.68
CA VAL A 135 -7.51 6.48 15.28
C VAL A 135 -6.67 5.57 14.39
N SER A 136 -5.35 5.57 14.55
CA SER A 136 -4.46 4.77 13.70
C SER A 136 -4.67 3.27 13.90
N ALA A 137 -4.91 2.82 15.13
CA ALA A 137 -5.20 1.42 15.44
C ALA A 137 -6.57 1.01 14.90
N LEU A 138 -7.60 1.83 15.11
CA LEU A 138 -8.94 1.56 14.62
C LEU A 138 -8.96 1.46 13.09
N THR A 139 -8.39 2.45 12.41
CA THR A 139 -8.40 2.47 10.94
C THR A 139 -7.48 1.38 10.38
N ALA A 140 -6.35 1.08 11.02
CA ALA A 140 -5.50 -0.04 10.60
C ALA A 140 -6.19 -1.40 10.76
N VAL A 141 -6.89 -1.65 11.87
CA VAL A 141 -7.61 -2.92 12.09
C VAL A 141 -8.78 -3.05 11.11
N VAL A 142 -9.62 -2.02 11.00
CA VAL A 142 -10.77 -2.04 10.09
C VAL A 142 -10.30 -2.11 8.64
N GLY A 143 -9.30 -1.31 8.26
CA GLY A 143 -8.71 -1.31 6.93
C GLY A 143 -8.03 -2.63 6.58
N ALA A 144 -7.33 -3.25 7.54
CA ALA A 144 -6.74 -4.58 7.37
C ALA A 144 -7.81 -5.67 7.24
N ALA A 145 -8.89 -5.62 8.03
CA ALA A 145 -9.97 -6.60 7.94
C ALA A 145 -10.70 -6.51 6.60
N VAL A 146 -11.13 -5.31 6.20
CA VAL A 146 -11.81 -5.08 4.90
C VAL A 146 -10.87 -5.41 3.74
N GLY A 147 -9.61 -4.95 3.80
CA GLY A 147 -8.60 -5.25 2.79
C GLY A 147 -8.28 -6.73 2.69
N ALA A 148 -8.23 -7.48 3.80
CA ALA A 148 -8.00 -8.92 3.78
C ALA A 148 -9.18 -9.69 3.18
N VAL A 149 -10.43 -9.27 3.46
CA VAL A 149 -11.61 -9.83 2.78
C VAL A 149 -11.55 -9.57 1.28
N LEU A 150 -11.13 -8.37 0.88
CA LEU A 150 -10.93 -8.03 -0.54
C LEU A 150 -9.81 -8.87 -1.17
N CYS A 151 -8.67 -9.07 -0.48
CA CYS A 151 -7.60 -9.96 -0.94
C CYS A 151 -8.08 -11.40 -1.09
N TRP A 152 -8.91 -11.90 -0.17
CA TRP A 152 -9.49 -13.23 -0.25
C TRP A 152 -10.40 -13.37 -1.49
N ALA A 153 -11.25 -12.37 -1.74
CA ALA A 153 -12.08 -12.33 -2.95
C ALA A 153 -11.23 -12.24 -4.23
N LEU A 154 -10.15 -11.47 -4.22
CA LEU A 154 -9.20 -11.35 -5.33
C LEU A 154 -8.41 -12.63 -5.58
N ALA A 155 -8.10 -13.40 -4.53
CA ALA A 155 -7.37 -14.66 -4.64
C ALA A 155 -8.20 -15.76 -5.35
N ALA A 156 -9.53 -15.65 -5.32
CA ALA A 156 -10.41 -16.54 -6.09
C ALA A 156 -10.45 -16.20 -7.59
N LEU A 157 -9.93 -15.03 -8.00
CA LEU A 157 -9.92 -14.59 -9.40
C LEU A 157 -8.63 -15.02 -10.11
N PRO A 158 -8.71 -15.33 -11.42
CA PRO A 158 -7.54 -15.68 -12.22
C PRO A 158 -6.53 -14.53 -12.29
N GLU A 159 -5.24 -14.85 -12.19
CA GLU A 159 -4.14 -13.87 -12.05
C GLU A 159 -4.06 -12.86 -13.20
N GLY A 160 -4.46 -13.24 -14.41
CA GLY A 160 -4.49 -12.40 -15.61
C GLY A 160 -5.85 -11.76 -15.92
N GLY A 161 -6.85 -11.97 -15.07
CA GLY A 161 -8.22 -11.46 -15.29
C GLY A 161 -8.26 -9.94 -15.43
N ALA A 162 -9.15 -9.44 -16.29
CA ALA A 162 -9.35 -7.98 -16.44
C ALA A 162 -9.76 -7.32 -15.11
N ILE A 163 -10.60 -8.01 -14.32
CA ILE A 163 -11.07 -7.52 -13.01
C ILE A 163 -9.91 -7.35 -12.03
N ARG A 164 -9.02 -8.35 -11.90
CA ARG A 164 -7.86 -8.28 -11.01
C ARG A 164 -6.92 -7.13 -11.41
N ARG A 165 -6.61 -6.99 -12.70
CA ARG A 165 -5.80 -5.86 -13.21
C ARG A 165 -6.41 -4.49 -12.92
N VAL A 166 -7.73 -4.36 -13.07
CA VAL A 166 -8.43 -3.10 -12.75
C VAL A 166 -8.35 -2.81 -11.26
N ILE A 167 -8.57 -3.80 -10.40
CA ILE A 167 -8.51 -3.62 -8.94
C ILE A 167 -7.09 -3.34 -8.47
N ASP A 168 -6.08 -4.01 -9.01
CA ASP A 168 -4.67 -3.75 -8.68
C ASP A 168 -4.28 -2.32 -9.08
N SER A 169 -4.69 -1.89 -10.28
CA SER A 169 -4.42 -0.53 -10.78
C SER A 169 -5.15 0.52 -9.96
N ALA A 170 -6.45 0.30 -9.68
CA ALA A 170 -7.24 1.18 -8.83
C ALA A 170 -6.66 1.24 -7.42
N SER A 171 -6.23 0.11 -6.84
CA SER A 171 -5.67 0.06 -5.51
C SER A 171 -4.36 0.86 -5.42
N SER A 172 -3.51 0.76 -6.42
CA SER A 172 -2.28 1.57 -6.51
C SER A 172 -2.57 3.07 -6.51
N VAL A 173 -3.53 3.50 -7.33
CA VAL A 173 -3.93 4.92 -7.38
C VAL A 173 -4.53 5.36 -6.06
N LEU A 174 -5.50 4.62 -5.53
CA LEU A 174 -6.22 4.98 -4.30
C LEU A 174 -5.29 5.00 -3.07
N ALA A 175 -4.33 4.08 -2.98
CA ALA A 175 -3.33 4.06 -1.91
C ALA A 175 -2.44 5.32 -1.92
N GLN A 176 -2.17 5.86 -3.11
CA GLN A 176 -1.33 7.04 -3.29
C GLN A 176 -2.11 8.37 -3.27
N PHE A 177 -3.44 8.31 -3.45
CA PHE A 177 -4.35 9.46 -3.50
C PHE A 177 -4.72 9.95 -2.09
N GLY A 178 -3.71 10.24 -1.28
CA GLY A 178 -3.85 10.80 0.07
C GLY A 178 -3.60 12.31 0.15
N GLY A 179 -3.64 12.85 1.35
CA GLY A 179 -3.27 14.23 1.65
C GLY A 179 -4.42 15.24 1.50
N VAL A 180 -4.06 16.46 1.14
CA VAL A 180 -4.95 17.64 1.10
C VAL A 180 -6.04 17.49 0.03
N MET A 181 -5.69 16.95 -1.13
CA MET A 181 -6.63 16.72 -2.23
C MET A 181 -7.75 15.76 -1.82
N LEU A 182 -7.41 14.68 -1.09
CA LEU A 182 -8.40 13.74 -0.58
C LEU A 182 -9.34 14.41 0.43
N ALA A 183 -8.80 15.23 1.33
CA ALA A 183 -9.62 15.98 2.29
C ALA A 183 -10.64 16.87 1.56
N PHE A 184 -10.22 17.63 0.55
CA PHE A 184 -11.13 18.45 -0.25
C PHE A 184 -12.16 17.62 -1.02
N ALA A 185 -11.77 16.46 -1.55
CA ALA A 185 -12.72 15.56 -2.21
C ALA A 185 -13.81 15.10 -1.24
N PHE A 186 -13.45 14.72 -0.01
CA PHE A 186 -14.42 14.35 1.02
C PHE A 186 -15.28 15.54 1.49
N ILE A 187 -14.69 16.73 1.68
CA ILE A 187 -15.44 17.94 2.00
C ILE A 187 -16.46 18.27 0.90
N ALA A 188 -16.07 18.20 -0.37
CA ALA A 188 -16.97 18.49 -1.49
C ALA A 188 -18.05 17.42 -1.69
N THR A 189 -17.78 16.17 -1.28
CA THR A 189 -18.69 15.05 -1.50
C THR A 189 -19.66 14.87 -0.33
N ILE A 190 -19.15 14.80 0.90
CA ILE A 190 -19.91 14.49 2.12
C ILE A 190 -19.82 15.60 3.18
N GLY A 191 -19.23 16.77 2.89
CA GLY A 191 -19.22 17.90 3.82
C GLY A 191 -20.60 18.50 4.05
N ILE A 192 -20.66 19.58 4.84
CA ILE A 192 -21.91 20.23 5.27
C ILE A 192 -22.79 20.61 4.06
N GLN A 193 -22.16 21.06 2.98
CA GLN A 193 -22.80 21.34 1.68
C GLN A 193 -22.27 20.40 0.58
N GLY A 194 -21.92 19.18 0.94
CA GLY A 194 -21.44 18.18 0.00
C GLY A 194 -22.56 17.68 -0.92
N VAL A 195 -22.19 17.26 -2.13
CA VAL A 195 -23.14 16.76 -3.13
C VAL A 195 -23.99 15.61 -2.58
N ILE A 196 -23.37 14.64 -1.89
CA ILE A 196 -24.08 13.49 -1.30
C ILE A 196 -24.94 13.95 -0.13
N THR A 197 -24.44 14.84 0.73
CA THR A 197 -25.19 15.35 1.89
C THR A 197 -26.48 16.04 1.47
N VAL A 198 -26.39 16.93 0.47
CA VAL A 198 -27.55 17.66 -0.06
C VAL A 198 -28.50 16.67 -0.76
N LEU A 199 -27.97 15.75 -1.57
CA LEU A 199 -28.79 14.71 -2.21
C LEU A 199 -29.55 13.85 -1.19
N LEU A 200 -28.90 13.44 -0.11
CA LEU A 200 -29.51 12.60 0.92
C LEU A 200 -30.57 13.37 1.72
N LYS A 201 -30.31 14.65 1.99
CA LYS A 201 -31.26 15.54 2.65
C LYS A 201 -32.49 15.80 1.78
N ASP A 202 -32.29 16.12 0.51
CA ASP A 202 -33.36 16.53 -0.39
C ASP A 202 -34.21 15.35 -0.89
N HIS A 203 -33.60 14.17 -1.10
CA HIS A 203 -34.30 13.00 -1.64
C HIS A 203 -34.70 11.95 -0.59
N LEU A 204 -33.90 11.75 0.46
CA LEU A 204 -34.19 10.77 1.51
C LEU A 204 -34.62 11.40 2.83
N GLY A 205 -34.56 12.73 2.97
CA GLY A 205 -34.86 13.42 4.23
C GLY A 205 -33.84 13.13 5.34
N VAL A 206 -32.72 12.47 5.03
CA VAL A 206 -31.70 12.08 6.01
C VAL A 206 -30.62 13.15 6.05
N ASN A 207 -30.52 13.85 7.18
CA ASN A 207 -29.46 14.82 7.39
C ASN A 207 -28.31 14.19 8.19
N ILE A 208 -27.21 13.90 7.49
CA ILE A 208 -26.00 13.27 8.03
C ILE A 208 -25.32 14.12 9.13
N PHE A 209 -25.69 15.41 9.23
CA PHE A 209 -25.12 16.38 10.18
C PHE A 209 -26.11 16.83 11.26
N GLU A 210 -27.24 16.14 11.44
CA GLU A 210 -28.21 16.47 12.50
C GLU A 210 -27.62 16.40 13.91
N GLU A 211 -26.76 15.42 14.17
CA GLU A 211 -26.15 15.18 15.48
C GLU A 211 -24.78 15.86 15.65
N GLY A 212 -24.32 16.63 14.66
CA GLY A 212 -23.08 17.38 14.71
C GLY A 212 -22.17 17.20 13.49
N VAL A 213 -21.14 18.05 13.42
CA VAL A 213 -20.24 18.21 12.27
C VAL A 213 -19.08 17.19 12.33
N TRP A 214 -19.43 15.91 12.51
CA TRP A 214 -18.49 14.82 12.83
C TRP A 214 -17.36 14.63 11.80
N LEU A 215 -17.58 15.02 10.54
CA LEU A 215 -16.59 14.92 9.47
C LEU A 215 -15.34 15.79 9.73
N TYR A 216 -15.49 16.88 10.47
CA TYR A 216 -14.41 17.82 10.78
C TYR A 216 -13.84 17.61 12.19
N GLU A 217 -14.25 16.50 12.83
CA GLU A 217 -13.79 16.06 14.14
C GLU A 217 -12.96 14.78 14.02
N LEU A 218 -12.39 14.30 15.13
CA LEU A 218 -11.57 13.07 15.17
C LEU A 218 -12.21 11.87 14.41
N PRO A 219 -13.52 11.56 14.57
CA PRO A 219 -14.14 10.44 13.87
C PRO A 219 -14.17 10.62 12.35
N GLY A 220 -14.20 11.87 11.87
CA GLY A 220 -14.17 12.21 10.45
C GLY A 220 -12.89 11.75 9.75
N LEU A 221 -11.77 11.58 10.47
CA LEU A 221 -10.52 11.06 9.91
C LEU A 221 -10.60 9.58 9.51
N ILE A 222 -11.53 8.82 10.12
CA ILE A 222 -11.64 7.37 9.91
C ILE A 222 -11.93 7.08 8.43
N LEU A 223 -12.86 7.81 7.81
CA LEU A 223 -13.26 7.56 6.42
C LEU A 223 -12.13 7.83 5.41
N PRO A 224 -11.48 9.01 5.40
CA PRO A 224 -10.35 9.25 4.51
C PRO A 224 -9.18 8.30 4.78
N TYR A 225 -8.95 7.89 6.02
CA TYR A 225 -7.86 6.95 6.32
C TYR A 225 -8.15 5.56 5.78
N LEU A 226 -9.38 5.05 5.95
CA LEU A 226 -9.79 3.78 5.37
C LEU A 226 -9.72 3.79 3.84
N TYR A 227 -10.01 4.93 3.21
CA TYR A 227 -9.96 5.10 1.76
C TYR A 227 -8.59 4.73 1.16
N PHE A 228 -7.47 5.17 1.75
CA PHE A 228 -6.14 4.79 1.26
C PHE A 228 -5.56 3.56 1.95
N GLN A 229 -6.01 3.21 3.17
CA GLN A 229 -5.52 2.03 3.88
C GLN A 229 -6.01 0.71 3.30
N VAL A 230 -7.28 0.60 2.90
CA VAL A 230 -7.82 -0.63 2.30
C VAL A 230 -7.04 -1.01 1.03
N PRO A 231 -6.82 -0.09 0.06
CA PRO A 231 -5.95 -0.33 -1.08
C PRO A 231 -4.51 -0.69 -0.71
N LEU A 232 -3.92 0.00 0.27
CA LEU A 232 -2.56 -0.30 0.74
C LEU A 232 -2.47 -1.72 1.34
N MET A 233 -3.52 -2.16 2.04
CA MET A 233 -3.62 -3.55 2.52
C MET A 233 -3.64 -4.52 1.35
N VAL A 234 -4.40 -4.24 0.29
CA VAL A 234 -4.43 -5.10 -0.90
C VAL A 234 -3.04 -5.24 -1.50
N ILE A 235 -2.33 -4.14 -1.71
CA ILE A 235 -0.99 -4.15 -2.32
C ILE A 235 0.01 -4.96 -1.48
N THR A 236 -0.07 -4.86 -0.16
CA THR A 236 0.92 -5.45 0.76
C THR A 236 0.60 -6.89 1.16
N PHE A 237 -0.69 -7.26 1.24
CA PHE A 237 -1.14 -8.56 1.72
C PHE A 237 -1.49 -9.53 0.58
N LEU A 238 -1.94 -9.05 -0.58
CA LEU A 238 -2.30 -9.91 -1.71
C LEU A 238 -1.16 -10.85 -2.15
N PRO A 239 0.13 -10.43 -2.21
CA PRO A 239 1.22 -11.35 -2.55
C PRO A 239 1.35 -12.51 -1.56
N ALA A 240 1.06 -12.29 -0.28
CA ALA A 240 1.10 -13.34 0.73
C ALA A 240 -0.07 -14.34 0.57
N VAL A 241 -1.26 -13.84 0.21
CA VAL A 241 -2.41 -14.70 -0.09
C VAL A 241 -2.18 -15.51 -1.37
N ALA A 242 -1.62 -14.90 -2.40
CA ALA A 242 -1.29 -15.57 -3.66
C ALA A 242 -0.16 -16.61 -3.51
N ALA A 243 0.70 -16.48 -2.48
CA ALA A 243 1.74 -17.46 -2.18
C ALA A 243 1.20 -18.79 -1.60
N LEU A 244 -0.08 -18.87 -1.23
CA LEU A 244 -0.71 -20.11 -0.78
C LEU A 244 -0.80 -21.11 -1.93
N ARG A 245 -0.27 -22.31 -1.73
CA ARG A 245 -0.28 -23.36 -2.75
C ARG A 245 -1.66 -24.01 -2.83
N PRO A 246 -2.27 -24.15 -4.03
CA PRO A 246 -3.56 -24.83 -4.19
C PRO A 246 -3.57 -26.25 -3.60
N GLY A 247 -2.46 -26.98 -3.74
CA GLY A 247 -2.32 -28.34 -3.23
C GLY A 247 -2.42 -28.49 -1.70
N TRP A 248 -2.30 -27.41 -0.92
CA TRP A 248 -2.51 -27.48 0.54
C TRP A 248 -3.98 -27.68 0.90
N ALA A 249 -4.89 -27.07 0.14
CA ALA A 249 -6.32 -27.26 0.34
C ALA A 249 -6.75 -28.68 -0.06
N GLU A 250 -6.20 -29.20 -1.17
CA GLU A 250 -6.45 -30.56 -1.66
C GLU A 250 -5.90 -31.64 -0.70
N ALA A 251 -4.72 -31.41 -0.12
CA ALA A 251 -4.14 -32.31 0.87
C ALA A 251 -4.99 -32.40 2.15
N VAL A 252 -5.48 -31.27 2.66
CA VAL A 252 -6.39 -31.24 3.82
C VAL A 252 -7.71 -31.96 3.51
N ALA A 253 -8.26 -31.75 2.31
CA ALA A 253 -9.48 -32.45 1.88
C ALA A 253 -9.28 -33.97 1.78
N THR A 254 -8.13 -34.42 1.26
CA THR A 254 -7.78 -35.85 1.16
C THR A 254 -7.62 -36.51 2.53
N LEU A 255 -7.14 -35.77 3.53
CA LEU A 255 -7.04 -36.22 4.93
C LEU A 255 -8.38 -36.19 5.69
N GLY A 256 -9.50 -35.91 5.01
CA GLY A 256 -10.83 -35.84 5.62
C GLY A 256 -11.13 -34.51 6.33
N GLY A 257 -10.30 -33.48 6.13
CA GLY A 257 -10.52 -32.15 6.70
C GLY A 257 -11.51 -31.32 5.88
N SER A 258 -12.29 -30.48 6.57
CA SER A 258 -13.16 -29.47 5.93
C SER A 258 -12.42 -28.18 5.59
N SER A 259 -13.01 -27.30 4.77
CA SER A 259 -12.46 -25.97 4.46
C SER A 259 -12.19 -25.13 5.73
N TRP A 260 -12.99 -25.33 6.78
CA TRP A 260 -12.76 -24.70 8.09
C TRP A 260 -11.45 -25.18 8.74
N SER A 261 -11.17 -26.49 8.65
CA SER A 261 -9.91 -27.07 9.13
C SER A 261 -8.71 -26.51 8.37
N TYR A 262 -8.83 -26.33 7.05
CA TYR A 262 -7.79 -25.71 6.24
C TYR A 262 -7.49 -24.27 6.69
N TRP A 263 -8.52 -23.42 6.83
CA TRP A 263 -8.32 -22.02 7.21
C TRP A 263 -7.78 -21.86 8.63
N THR A 264 -8.28 -22.63 9.59
CA THR A 264 -7.84 -22.50 11.00
C THR A 264 -6.46 -23.09 11.25
N ARG A 265 -6.07 -24.19 10.57
CA ARG A 265 -4.82 -24.91 10.84
C ARG A 265 -3.69 -24.62 9.85
N VAL A 266 -3.99 -24.20 8.63
CA VAL A 266 -2.98 -24.01 7.57
C VAL A 266 -2.99 -22.57 7.05
N GLY A 267 -4.13 -22.10 6.52
CA GLY A 267 -4.22 -20.79 5.88
C GLY A 267 -3.93 -19.63 6.84
N LEU A 268 -4.66 -19.53 7.94
CA LEU A 268 -4.54 -18.42 8.88
C LEU A 268 -3.17 -18.38 9.60
N PRO A 269 -2.59 -19.49 10.09
CA PRO A 269 -1.26 -19.45 10.70
C PRO A 269 -0.14 -19.04 9.74
N VAL A 270 -0.23 -19.46 8.46
CA VAL A 270 0.74 -19.07 7.43
C VAL A 270 0.58 -17.60 7.02
N LEU A 271 -0.66 -17.11 6.95
CA LEU A 271 -0.94 -15.70 6.62
C LEU A 271 -0.79 -14.74 7.80
N ALA A 272 -0.92 -15.21 9.04
CA ALA A 272 -0.83 -14.39 10.25
C ALA A 272 0.40 -13.48 10.29
N PRO A 273 1.65 -13.96 10.07
CA PRO A 273 2.81 -13.06 10.08
C PRO A 273 2.72 -11.97 9.01
N ALA A 274 2.26 -12.29 7.81
CA ALA A 274 2.08 -11.31 6.74
C ALA A 274 0.96 -10.31 7.07
N PHE A 275 -0.16 -10.78 7.62
CA PHE A 275 -1.29 -9.94 8.03
C PHE A 275 -0.89 -8.97 9.13
N LEU A 276 -0.22 -9.45 10.19
CA LEU A 276 0.28 -8.58 11.26
C LEU A 276 1.35 -7.60 10.74
N GLY A 277 2.17 -8.01 9.77
CA GLY A 277 3.12 -7.13 9.08
C GLY A 277 2.43 -5.98 8.37
N SER A 278 1.45 -6.29 7.52
CA SER A 278 0.63 -5.30 6.83
C SER A 278 -0.17 -4.43 7.80
N LEU A 279 -0.71 -4.99 8.88
CA LEU A 279 -1.43 -4.22 9.91
C LEU A 279 -0.53 -3.19 10.58
N LEU A 280 0.70 -3.57 10.97
CA LEU A 280 1.67 -2.63 11.55
C LEU A 280 2.10 -1.56 10.54
N LEU A 281 2.22 -1.92 9.26
CA LEU A 281 2.48 -0.98 8.18
C LEU A 281 1.33 0.03 8.00
N LEU A 282 0.09 -0.45 8.01
CA LEU A 282 -1.11 0.39 7.95
C LEU A 282 -1.21 1.33 9.16
N PHE A 283 -0.88 0.83 10.35
CA PHE A 283 -0.83 1.63 11.58
C PHE A 283 0.22 2.73 11.48
N ALA A 284 1.45 2.39 11.07
CA ALA A 284 2.53 3.36 10.90
C ALA A 284 2.15 4.44 9.88
N ASN A 285 1.54 4.04 8.77
CA ASN A 285 1.08 4.97 7.74
C ASN A 285 0.02 5.95 8.29
N ALA A 286 -1.02 5.46 8.99
CA ALA A 286 -2.03 6.33 9.59
C ALA A 286 -1.48 7.23 10.71
N PHE A 287 -0.62 6.70 11.58
CA PHE A 287 -0.03 7.48 12.68
C PHE A 287 0.84 8.63 12.17
N SER A 288 1.49 8.44 11.02
CA SER A 288 2.29 9.48 10.35
C SER A 288 1.49 10.39 9.42
N SER A 289 0.19 10.15 9.24
CA SER A 289 -0.63 10.86 8.25
C SER A 289 -1.03 12.25 8.75
N TYR A 290 -0.31 13.26 8.29
CA TYR A 290 -0.56 14.65 8.64
C TYR A 290 -1.45 15.39 7.63
N ALA A 291 -1.16 15.25 6.33
CA ALA A 291 -1.68 16.16 5.30
C ALA A 291 -3.21 16.11 5.14
N THR A 292 -3.82 14.93 5.21
CA THR A 292 -5.29 14.80 5.15
C THR A 292 -5.95 15.36 6.40
N ALA A 293 -5.37 15.08 7.58
CA ALA A 293 -5.92 15.55 8.83
C ALA A 293 -5.84 17.07 8.97
N ALA A 294 -4.72 17.69 8.57
CA ALA A 294 -4.53 19.14 8.62
C ALA A 294 -5.48 19.91 7.70
N ALA A 295 -5.91 19.30 6.59
CA ALA A 295 -6.85 19.92 5.66
C ALA A 295 -8.31 19.68 6.06
N LEU A 296 -8.61 18.58 6.76
CA LEU A 296 -9.97 18.24 7.16
C LEU A 296 -10.35 18.82 8.53
N ILE A 297 -9.40 18.86 9.46
CA ILE A 297 -9.60 19.33 10.83
C ILE A 297 -8.65 20.50 11.07
N SER A 298 -9.20 21.69 11.31
CA SER A 298 -8.39 22.90 11.48
C SER A 298 -8.22 23.35 12.93
N GLN A 299 -9.09 22.95 13.88
CA GLN A 299 -9.14 23.64 15.18
C GLN A 299 -9.58 22.80 16.40
N GLY A 300 -10.06 21.56 16.22
CA GLY A 300 -10.73 20.82 17.31
C GLY A 300 -10.08 19.51 17.77
N SER A 301 -9.25 18.86 16.96
CA SER A 301 -8.79 17.51 17.26
C SER A 301 -7.28 17.40 17.28
N GLN A 302 -6.73 17.11 18.45
CA GLN A 302 -5.30 17.07 18.66
C GLN A 302 -4.81 15.65 18.37
N ILE A 303 -4.39 15.39 17.13
CA ILE A 303 -3.49 14.29 16.84
C ILE A 303 -2.04 14.79 16.94
N VAL A 304 -1.09 13.91 17.24
CA VAL A 304 0.33 14.24 17.45
C VAL A 304 0.90 15.07 16.30
N PRO A 305 0.66 14.73 15.00
CA PRO A 305 1.20 15.52 13.90
C PRO A 305 0.65 16.96 13.85
N LEU A 306 -0.63 17.17 14.23
CA LEU A 306 -1.23 18.51 14.28
C LEU A 306 -0.69 19.32 15.46
N GLN A 307 -0.43 18.69 16.61
CA GLN A 307 0.22 19.36 17.74
C GLN A 307 1.64 19.82 17.39
N ILE A 308 2.42 18.98 16.69
CA ILE A 308 3.76 19.36 16.24
C ILE A 308 3.69 20.61 15.35
N ARG A 309 2.75 20.65 14.39
CA ARG A 309 2.51 21.82 13.55
C ARG A 309 2.13 23.06 14.37
N ALA A 310 1.18 22.93 15.30
CA ALA A 310 0.72 24.04 16.13
C ALA A 310 1.87 24.61 16.99
N ALA A 311 2.75 23.74 17.51
CA ALA A 311 3.96 24.14 18.24
C ALA A 311 4.99 24.85 17.33
N LEU A 312 5.17 24.39 16.09
CA LEU A 312 6.09 25.02 15.13
C LEU A 312 5.65 26.41 14.69
N ILE A 313 4.35 26.62 14.47
CA ILE A 313 3.79 27.89 13.97
C ILE A 313 3.53 28.88 15.12
N GLY A 314 3.64 28.44 16.38
CA GLY A 314 3.51 29.30 17.55
C GLY A 314 2.07 29.62 17.95
N GLU A 315 1.11 28.78 17.53
CA GLU A 315 -0.31 28.92 17.91
C GLU A 315 -0.52 28.71 19.43
N THR A 316 0.47 28.14 20.14
CA THR A 316 0.41 27.76 21.57
C THR A 316 1.18 28.67 22.55
N GLY A 317 1.70 29.84 22.11
CA GLY A 317 2.17 30.89 23.03
C GLY A 317 3.41 30.60 23.90
N GLY A 318 4.04 29.42 23.79
CA GLY A 318 5.25 29.03 24.52
C GLY A 318 6.38 28.57 23.60
N THR A 319 7.62 28.72 24.06
CA THR A 319 8.91 28.33 23.43
C THR A 319 8.76 27.30 22.29
N THR A 320 8.70 27.80 21.05
CA THR A 320 8.09 27.10 19.90
C THR A 320 8.93 25.95 19.36
N ALA A 321 10.25 26.12 19.31
CA ALA A 321 11.16 25.14 18.73
C ALA A 321 11.42 23.93 19.65
N SER A 322 11.45 24.14 20.97
CA SER A 322 11.70 23.06 21.94
C SER A 322 10.46 22.19 22.13
N THR A 323 9.27 22.80 22.25
CA THR A 323 8.01 22.06 22.36
C THR A 323 7.79 21.16 21.14
N ALA A 324 7.96 21.69 19.92
CA ALA A 324 7.83 20.91 18.69
C ALA A 324 8.86 19.77 18.60
N GLY A 325 10.11 20.02 18.98
CA GLY A 325 11.16 19.01 18.96
C GLY A 325 10.94 17.88 19.96
N VAL A 326 10.39 18.20 21.14
CA VAL A 326 10.00 17.21 22.15
C VAL A 326 8.84 16.33 21.68
N LEU A 327 7.81 16.93 21.07
CA LEU A 327 6.70 16.18 20.48
C LEU A 327 7.17 15.29 19.32
N ALA A 328 8.08 15.78 18.48
CA ALA A 328 8.71 15.00 17.41
C ALA A 328 9.51 13.82 17.97
N LEU A 329 10.27 14.02 19.06
CA LEU A 329 10.96 12.93 19.77
C LEU A 329 9.97 11.89 20.28
N GLY A 330 8.85 12.30 20.87
CA GLY A 330 7.80 11.36 21.31
C GLY A 330 7.23 10.54 20.16
N MET A 331 6.96 11.18 19.01
CA MET A 331 6.50 10.52 17.80
C MET A 331 7.54 9.51 17.26
N ILE A 332 8.83 9.87 17.27
CA ILE A 332 9.93 8.99 16.86
C ILE A 332 10.03 7.78 17.78
N ILE A 333 9.87 7.94 19.09
CA ILE A 333 9.90 6.82 20.05
C ILE A 333 8.77 5.82 19.74
N VAL A 334 7.53 6.33 19.57
CA VAL A 334 6.38 5.48 19.24
C VAL A 334 6.61 4.75 17.91
N MET A 335 7.05 5.46 16.88
CA MET A 335 7.29 4.86 15.56
C MET A 335 8.45 3.86 15.57
N THR A 336 9.50 4.12 16.36
CA THR A 336 10.63 3.19 16.54
C THR A 336 10.16 1.92 17.22
N ALA A 337 9.33 2.02 18.25
CA ALA A 337 8.75 0.85 18.92
C ALA A 337 7.91 0.00 17.95
N VAL A 338 7.08 0.63 17.13
CA VAL A 338 6.27 -0.02 16.08
C VAL A 338 7.17 -0.70 15.04
N MET A 339 8.20 -0.01 14.56
CA MET A 339 9.11 -0.54 13.54
C MET A 339 9.95 -1.70 14.10
N LEU A 340 10.35 -1.64 15.37
CA LEU A 340 11.01 -2.76 16.05
C LEU A 340 10.06 -3.96 16.22
N ALA A 341 8.79 -3.73 16.52
CA ALA A 341 7.79 -4.79 16.58
C ALA A 341 7.58 -5.45 15.20
N TYR A 342 7.47 -4.63 14.14
CA TYR A 342 7.41 -5.08 12.75
C TYR A 342 8.64 -5.92 12.38
N GLY A 343 9.85 -5.43 12.66
CA GLY A 343 11.09 -6.14 12.38
C GLY A 343 11.20 -7.47 13.13
N ARG A 344 10.81 -7.53 14.41
CA ARG A 344 10.79 -8.79 15.18
C ARG A 344 9.76 -9.78 14.63
N LEU A 345 8.59 -9.30 14.24
CA LEU A 345 7.56 -10.14 13.64
C LEU A 345 8.02 -10.71 12.30
N MET A 346 8.58 -9.88 11.43
CA MET A 346 9.13 -10.31 10.14
C MET A 346 10.31 -11.27 10.30
N ALA A 347 11.20 -11.03 11.26
CA ALA A 347 12.29 -11.95 11.57
C ALA A 347 11.77 -13.32 12.04
N ARG A 348 10.67 -13.35 12.80
CA ARG A 348 10.02 -14.62 13.19
C ARG A 348 9.39 -15.32 11.98
N ALA A 349 8.71 -14.56 11.11
CA ALA A 349 8.09 -15.06 9.89
C ALA A 349 9.10 -15.65 8.90
N ALA A 350 10.23 -14.98 8.71
CA ALA A 350 11.29 -15.42 7.80
C ALA A 350 11.92 -16.76 8.21
N ARG A 351 11.90 -17.11 9.51
CA ARG A 351 12.36 -18.42 9.99
C ARG A 351 11.45 -19.57 9.55
N TRP A 352 10.21 -19.29 9.16
CA TRP A 352 9.23 -20.30 8.74
C TRP A 352 9.24 -20.52 7.22
N GLN A 353 9.90 -19.62 6.47
CA GLN A 353 10.01 -19.67 5.01
C GLN A 353 11.34 -20.26 4.51
N ARG A 354 12.32 -20.49 5.41
CA ARG A 354 13.57 -21.21 5.11
C ARG A 354 13.40 -22.69 5.38
#